data_AF-A0A9C8TYF4-F1
#
_entry.id   AF-A0A9C8TYF4-F1
#
_cell.length_a   1.000
_cell.length_b   1.000
_cell.length_c   1.000
_cell.angle_alpha   90.00
_cell.angle_beta   90.00
_cell.angle_gamma   90.00
#
_symmetry.space_group_name_H-M   'P 1'
#
loop_
_entity.id
_entity.type
_entity.pdbx_description
1 polymer ?
#
loop_
_entity_poly.entity_id
_entity_poly.type
_entity_poly.pdbx_seq_one_letter_code
_entity_poly.pdbx_strand_id
1 'polypeptide(L)'
;MSGNKKAFCPTTQMEDLLAHMQRQDYDCTITDACKAVGVCRRNYYRWFDQPGFAQWWVQQQDRHFAMAIGRVQAAMLKAATSDGAPGSTSDRKLFLERFDTRRNGRGKSAASKTFEQELADLDAKATDKPNGRAGKNKTPPNAEEGTTK
;
A
#
# COMPACT_ATOMS: atom_id res chain seq x y z
N MET A 1 10.27 -5.26 -45.01
CA MET A 1 11.43 -6.03 -44.55
C MET A 1 11.32 -6.25 -43.05
N SER A 2 10.82 -7.41 -42.62
CA SER A 2 10.79 -7.78 -41.20
C SER A 2 12.21 -8.18 -40.78
N GLY A 3 13.02 -7.19 -40.40
CA GLY A 3 14.33 -7.43 -39.80
C GLY A 3 14.13 -8.27 -38.54
N ASN A 4 14.81 -9.42 -38.49
CA ASN A 4 14.77 -10.37 -37.39
C ASN A 4 15.34 -9.69 -36.13
N LYS A 5 14.49 -8.99 -35.36
CA LYS A 5 14.88 -8.34 -34.10
C LYS A 5 15.20 -9.45 -33.12
N LYS A 6 16.50 -9.72 -32.92
CA LYS A 6 16.95 -10.63 -31.87
C LYS A 6 16.34 -10.16 -30.55
N ALA A 7 15.61 -11.05 -29.88
CA ALA A 7 15.07 -10.78 -28.56
C ALA A 7 16.22 -10.41 -27.61
N PHE A 8 16.00 -9.40 -26.76
CA PHE A 8 16.94 -9.02 -25.73
C PHE A 8 17.15 -10.21 -24.77
N CYS A 9 18.40 -10.49 -24.42
CA CYS A 9 18.79 -11.53 -23.47
C CYS A 9 19.59 -10.88 -22.34
N PRO A 10 19.11 -10.91 -21.09
CA PRO A 10 19.82 -10.32 -19.96
C PRO A 10 21.12 -11.10 -19.67
N THR A 11 22.09 -10.42 -19.11
CA THR A 11 23.30 -11.07 -18.58
C THR A 11 23.05 -11.53 -17.14
N THR A 12 23.86 -12.48 -16.66
CA THR A 12 23.79 -12.95 -15.25
C THR A 12 23.89 -11.79 -14.26
N GLN A 13 24.73 -10.79 -14.52
CA GLN A 13 24.84 -9.61 -13.65
C GLN A 13 23.56 -8.76 -13.59
N MET A 14 22.83 -8.64 -14.71
CA MET A 14 21.54 -7.94 -14.74
C MET A 14 20.49 -8.71 -13.94
N GLU A 15 20.47 -10.03 -14.09
CA GLU A 15 19.57 -10.93 -13.36
C GLU A 15 19.85 -10.91 -11.86
N ASP A 16 21.13 -10.99 -11.46
CA ASP A 16 21.54 -10.94 -10.06
C ASP A 16 21.17 -9.60 -9.40
N LEU A 17 21.37 -8.48 -10.10
CA LEU A 17 21.00 -7.15 -9.60
C LEU A 17 19.49 -7.05 -9.38
N LEU A 18 18.71 -7.48 -10.38
CA LEU A 18 17.25 -7.50 -10.29
C LEU A 18 16.77 -8.39 -9.15
N ALA A 19 17.30 -9.60 -9.02
CA ALA A 19 16.96 -10.54 -7.95
C ALA A 19 17.28 -9.98 -6.56
N HIS A 20 18.39 -9.26 -6.42
CA HIS A 20 18.74 -8.56 -5.18
C HIS A 20 17.71 -7.49 -4.84
N MET A 21 17.33 -6.64 -5.80
CA MET A 21 16.32 -5.60 -5.58
C MET A 21 14.95 -6.20 -5.22
N GLN A 22 14.52 -7.24 -5.93
CA GLN A 22 13.24 -7.92 -5.67
C GLN A 22 13.21 -8.61 -4.30
N ARG A 23 14.34 -9.19 -3.85
CA ARG A 23 14.45 -9.79 -2.51
C ARG A 23 14.23 -8.76 -1.39
N GLN A 24 14.61 -7.50 -1.63
CA GLN A 24 14.41 -6.39 -0.72
C GLN A 24 13.06 -5.68 -0.94
N ASP A 25 12.15 -6.24 -1.75
CA ASP A 25 10.90 -5.58 -2.16
C ASP A 25 11.12 -4.14 -2.68
N TYR A 26 12.27 -3.91 -3.33
CA TYR A 26 12.73 -2.60 -3.81
C TYR A 26 12.99 -1.53 -2.72
N ASP A 27 13.12 -1.92 -1.45
CA ASP A 27 13.45 -1.04 -0.31
C ASP A 27 14.95 -0.73 -0.18
N CYS A 28 15.69 -0.75 -1.29
CA CYS A 28 17.11 -0.44 -1.33
C CYS A 28 17.46 0.49 -2.48
N THR A 29 18.53 1.28 -2.32
CA THR A 29 18.99 2.15 -3.41
C THR A 29 19.69 1.32 -4.49
N ILE A 30 19.67 1.82 -5.73
CA ILE A 30 20.42 1.17 -6.83
C ILE A 30 21.92 1.08 -6.54
N THR A 31 22.47 2.02 -5.76
CA THR A 31 23.88 2.04 -5.38
C THR A 31 24.19 0.88 -4.44
N ASP A 32 23.32 0.64 -3.45
CA ASP A 32 23.48 -0.45 -2.49
C ASP A 32 23.33 -1.81 -3.16
N ALA A 33 22.32 -1.94 -4.04
CA ALA A 33 22.12 -3.16 -4.81
C ALA A 33 23.30 -3.46 -5.74
N CYS A 34 23.80 -2.47 -6.47
CA CYS A 34 25.00 -2.61 -7.31
C CYS A 34 26.23 -3.02 -6.49
N LYS A 35 26.42 -2.41 -5.31
CA LYS A 35 27.51 -2.77 -4.39
C LYS A 35 27.38 -4.21 -3.91
N ALA A 36 26.17 -4.65 -3.56
CA ALA A 36 25.91 -6.00 -3.07
C ALA A 36 26.17 -7.09 -4.13
N VAL A 37 25.89 -6.79 -5.41
CA VAL A 37 26.09 -7.72 -6.54
C VAL A 37 27.49 -7.61 -7.16
N GLY A 38 28.31 -6.65 -6.73
CA GLY A 38 29.65 -6.42 -7.30
C GLY A 38 29.62 -5.78 -8.70
N VAL A 39 28.55 -5.04 -9.01
CA VAL A 39 28.40 -4.32 -10.29
C VAL A 39 28.77 -2.85 -10.07
N CYS A 40 29.61 -2.30 -10.95
CA CYS A 40 29.83 -0.86 -10.96
C CYS A 40 28.54 -0.14 -11.35
N ARG A 41 28.09 0.85 -10.57
CA ARG A 41 26.89 1.65 -10.87
C ARG A 41 26.90 2.28 -12.26
N ARG A 42 28.08 2.62 -12.80
CA ARG A 42 28.21 3.12 -14.19
C ARG A 42 27.79 2.07 -15.22
N ASN A 43 28.07 0.79 -14.98
CA ASN A 43 27.67 -0.29 -15.89
C ASN A 43 26.16 -0.47 -15.91
N TYR A 44 25.49 -0.35 -14.76
CA TYR A 44 24.03 -0.34 -14.68
C TYR A 44 23.41 0.72 -15.60
N TYR A 45 23.91 1.97 -15.58
CA TYR A 45 23.39 3.00 -16.47
C TYR A 45 23.70 2.75 -17.94
N ARG A 46 24.88 2.19 -18.26
CA ARG A 46 25.22 1.79 -19.64
C ARG A 46 24.30 0.70 -20.18
N TRP A 47 23.70 -0.13 -19.34
CA TRP A 47 22.74 -1.13 -19.80
C TRP A 47 21.49 -0.50 -20.42
N PHE A 48 21.12 0.73 -20.05
CA PHE A 48 20.01 1.45 -20.68
C PHE A 48 20.28 1.85 -22.13
N ASP A 49 21.56 1.90 -22.54
CA ASP A 49 21.93 2.11 -23.94
C ASP A 49 21.72 0.83 -24.78
N GLN A 50 21.55 -0.33 -24.13
CA GLN A 50 21.30 -1.60 -24.81
C GLN A 50 19.83 -1.72 -25.23
N PRO A 51 19.53 -1.94 -26.53
CA PRO A 51 18.16 -2.12 -27.00
C PRO A 51 17.43 -3.25 -26.27
N GLY A 52 16.29 -2.94 -25.69
CA GLY A 52 15.42 -3.90 -25.00
C GLY A 52 15.67 -4.03 -23.49
N PHE A 53 16.80 -3.55 -22.95
CA PHE A 53 17.07 -3.63 -21.51
C PHE A 53 16.02 -2.88 -20.69
N ALA A 54 15.70 -1.63 -21.05
CA ALA A 54 14.73 -0.82 -20.32
C ALA A 54 13.34 -1.47 -20.30
N GLN A 55 12.90 -2.00 -21.44
CA GLN A 55 11.62 -2.70 -21.55
C GLN A 55 11.61 -3.98 -20.70
N TRP A 56 12.68 -4.78 -20.78
CA TRP A 56 12.82 -5.98 -19.97
C TRP A 56 12.79 -5.65 -18.47
N TRP A 57 13.55 -4.64 -18.03
CA TRP A 57 13.63 -4.24 -16.62
C TRP A 57 12.26 -3.85 -16.06
N VAL A 58 11.50 -3.02 -16.80
CA VAL A 58 10.13 -2.62 -16.43
C VAL A 58 9.21 -3.83 -16.35
N GLN A 59 9.26 -4.75 -17.32
CA GLN A 59 8.44 -5.97 -17.29
C GLN A 59 8.71 -6.82 -16.05
N GLN A 60 9.96 -6.90 -15.59
CA GLN A 60 10.29 -7.63 -14.36
C GLN A 60 9.78 -6.91 -13.10
N GLN A 61 9.86 -5.58 -13.06
CA GLN A 61 9.27 -4.79 -11.98
C GLN A 61 7.75 -4.97 -11.91
N ASP A 62 7.06 -4.83 -13.04
CA ASP A 62 5.61 -5.01 -13.14
C ASP A 62 5.18 -6.40 -12.67
N ARG A 63 5.91 -7.44 -13.08
CA ARG A 63 5.66 -8.82 -12.64
C ARG A 63 5.82 -8.97 -11.13
N HIS A 64 6.87 -8.38 -10.54
CA HIS A 64 7.08 -8.42 -9.08
C HIS A 64 5.93 -7.74 -8.33
N PHE A 65 5.56 -6.53 -8.74
CA PHE A 65 4.49 -5.77 -8.10
C PHE A 65 3.11 -6.42 -8.30
N ALA A 66 2.85 -7.04 -9.45
CA ALA A 66 1.65 -7.82 -9.69
C ALA A 66 1.52 -8.99 -8.70
N MET A 67 2.61 -9.66 -8.33
CA MET A 67 2.58 -10.71 -7.30
C MET A 67 2.39 -10.13 -5.89
N ALA A 68 2.86 -8.91 -5.64
CA ALA A 68 2.68 -8.22 -4.36
C ALA A 68 1.30 -7.57 -4.18
N ILE A 69 0.50 -7.43 -5.24
CA ILE A 69 -0.74 -6.62 -5.23
C ILE A 69 -1.73 -7.04 -4.15
N GLY A 70 -1.85 -8.35 -3.88
CA GLY A 70 -2.75 -8.86 -2.83
C GLY A 70 -2.33 -8.40 -1.43
N ARG A 71 -1.02 -8.39 -1.13
CA ARG A 71 -0.47 -7.89 0.14
C ARG A 71 -0.75 -6.40 0.31
N VAL A 72 -0.55 -5.62 -0.75
CA VAL A 72 -0.82 -4.17 -0.76
C VAL A 72 -2.31 -3.89 -0.56
N GLN A 73 -3.18 -4.61 -1.26
CA GLN A 73 -4.64 -4.45 -1.10
C GLN A 73 -5.11 -4.83 0.31
N ALA A 74 -4.55 -5.88 0.89
CA ALA A 74 -4.84 -6.27 2.27
C ALA A 74 -4.39 -5.21 3.28
N ALA A 75 -3.19 -4.64 3.11
CA ALA A 75 -2.69 -3.54 3.94
C ALA A 75 -3.58 -2.29 3.81
N MET A 76 -3.98 -1.94 2.59
CA MET A 76 -4.87 -0.82 2.31
C MET A 76 -6.26 -1.02 2.97
N LEU A 77 -6.82 -2.23 2.90
CA LEU A 77 -8.09 -2.55 3.56
C LEU A 77 -7.99 -2.39 5.08
N LYS A 78 -6.95 -2.95 5.71
CA LYS A 78 -6.71 -2.81 7.16
C LYS A 78 -6.58 -1.35 7.60
N ALA A 79 -5.83 -0.55 6.83
CA ALA A 79 -5.70 0.88 7.07
C ALA A 79 -7.04 1.60 6.95
N ALA A 80 -7.85 1.25 5.94
CA ALA A 80 -9.16 1.86 5.72
C ALA A 80 -10.17 1.50 6.83
N THR A 81 -10.17 0.26 7.31
CA THR A 81 -11.09 -0.21 8.37
C THR A 81 -10.65 0.17 9.78
N SER A 82 -9.51 0.86 9.94
CA SER A 82 -8.93 1.26 11.24
C SER A 82 -8.59 0.08 12.15
N ASP A 83 -8.37 -1.10 11.56
CA ASP A 83 -8.04 -2.32 12.30
C ASP A 83 -6.53 -2.32 12.58
N GLY A 84 -6.11 -1.56 13.59
CA GLY A 84 -4.73 -1.50 14.10
C GLY A 84 -4.09 -0.11 14.23
N ALA A 85 -4.62 0.93 13.57
CA ALA A 85 -4.25 2.34 13.73
C ALA A 85 -5.24 3.23 12.94
N PRO A 86 -5.42 4.52 13.26
CA PRO A 86 -6.14 5.44 12.37
C PRO A 86 -5.37 5.55 11.05
N GLY A 87 -5.82 4.84 10.02
CA GLY A 87 -5.24 4.91 8.68
C GLY A 87 -5.32 6.32 8.12
N SER A 88 -4.38 6.66 7.24
CA SER A 88 -4.34 7.99 6.63
C SER A 88 -5.58 8.23 5.76
N THR A 89 -6.06 9.48 5.68
CA THR A 89 -7.18 9.85 4.80
C THR A 89 -6.89 9.48 3.34
N SER A 90 -5.62 9.48 2.94
CA SER A 90 -5.14 9.00 1.64
C SER A 90 -5.42 7.52 1.38
N ASP A 91 -5.19 6.63 2.35
CA ASP A 91 -5.40 5.18 2.16
C ASP A 91 -6.88 4.86 2.00
N ARG A 92 -7.73 5.55 2.77
CA ARG A 92 -9.20 5.46 2.64
C ARG A 92 -9.68 5.95 1.28
N LYS A 93 -9.12 7.06 0.77
CA LYS A 93 -9.43 7.58 -0.57
C LYS A 93 -9.04 6.59 -1.66
N LEU A 94 -7.82 6.03 -1.60
CA LEU A 94 -7.35 5.03 -2.57
C LEU A 94 -8.21 3.76 -2.54
N PHE A 95 -8.61 3.31 -1.35
CA PHE A 95 -9.53 2.19 -1.21
C PHE A 95 -10.87 2.44 -1.92
N LEU A 96 -11.51 3.59 -1.66
CA LEU A 96 -12.77 3.96 -2.29
C LEU A 96 -12.62 4.11 -3.80
N GLU A 97 -11.55 4.75 -4.29
CA GLU A 97 -11.30 4.86 -5.73
C GLU A 97 -11.06 3.50 -6.41
N ARG A 98 -10.56 2.50 -5.69
CA ARG A 98 -10.32 1.18 -6.25
C ARG A 98 -11.53 0.25 -6.21
N PHE A 99 -12.28 0.25 -5.10
CA PHE A 99 -13.33 -0.74 -4.82
C PHE A 99 -14.75 -0.19 -4.81
N ASP A 100 -14.94 1.12 -4.60
CA ASP A 100 -16.26 1.73 -4.71
C ASP A 100 -16.58 2.05 -6.18
N THR A 101 -17.14 1.06 -6.86
CA THR A 101 -17.61 1.20 -8.25
C THR A 101 -18.71 2.26 -8.40
N ARG A 102 -19.38 2.68 -7.32
CA ARG A 102 -20.36 3.78 -7.36
C ARG A 102 -19.67 5.14 -7.49
N ARG A 103 -18.45 5.27 -6.95
CA ARG A 103 -17.60 6.46 -7.11
C ARG A 103 -17.06 6.57 -8.53
N ASN A 104 -16.62 5.46 -9.13
CA ASN A 104 -16.11 5.43 -10.50
C ASN A 104 -17.21 5.37 -11.57
N GLY A 105 -18.43 4.98 -11.18
CA GLY A 105 -19.59 4.80 -12.04
C GLY A 105 -20.64 5.90 -11.94
N ARG A 106 -20.36 7.05 -11.31
CA ARG A 106 -21.25 8.22 -11.38
C ARG A 106 -21.18 8.82 -12.78
N GLY A 107 -21.96 8.21 -13.66
CA GLY A 107 -22.51 8.85 -14.83
C GLY A 107 -23.17 10.17 -14.47
N LYS A 108 -23.26 11.02 -15.48
CA LYS A 108 -24.07 12.23 -15.54
C LYS A 108 -25.48 11.96 -15.01
N SER A 109 -25.75 12.16 -13.73
CA SER A 109 -27.12 12.24 -13.20
C SER A 109 -27.12 12.86 -11.79
N ALA A 110 -27.79 14.01 -11.71
CA ALA A 110 -28.29 14.72 -10.53
C ALA A 110 -27.29 15.15 -9.44
N ALA A 111 -27.01 16.47 -9.42
CA ALA A 111 -26.50 17.27 -8.30
C ALA A 111 -25.40 16.62 -7.44
N SER A 112 -24.15 16.80 -7.87
CA SER A 112 -22.97 16.42 -7.10
C SER A 112 -22.90 17.21 -5.79
N LYS A 113 -23.14 16.53 -4.65
CA LYS A 113 -22.56 16.98 -3.38
C LYS A 113 -21.04 17.12 -3.57
N THR A 114 -20.45 18.16 -3.00
CA THR A 114 -18.99 18.33 -3.06
C THR A 114 -18.32 17.31 -2.14
N PHE A 115 -17.06 16.98 -2.43
CA PHE A 115 -16.24 16.09 -1.59
C PHE A 115 -16.23 16.53 -0.11
N GLU A 116 -16.24 17.84 0.14
CA GLU A 116 -16.26 18.42 1.48
C GLU A 116 -17.58 18.17 2.22
N GLN A 117 -18.72 18.18 1.51
CA GLN A 117 -20.03 17.86 2.10
C GLN A 117 -20.15 16.37 2.47
N GLU A 118 -19.61 15.48 1.64
CA GLU A 118 -19.65 14.05 1.91
C GLU A 118 -18.71 13.65 3.06
N LEU A 119 -17.57 14.34 3.22
CA LEU A 119 -16.68 14.19 4.36
C LEU A 119 -17.35 14.68 5.66
N ALA A 120 -18.01 15.83 5.63
CA ALA A 120 -18.74 16.38 6.77
C ALA A 120 -19.92 15.47 7.22
N ASP A 121 -20.66 14.88 6.27
CA ASP A 121 -21.75 13.94 6.57
C ASP A 121 -21.23 12.66 7.26
N LEU A 122 -20.00 12.22 6.94
CA LEU A 122 -19.37 11.06 7.56
C LEU A 122 -18.85 11.37 8.97
N ASP A 123 -18.23 12.53 9.18
CA ASP A 123 -17.78 12.97 10.50
C ASP A 123 -18.97 13.21 11.45
N ALA A 124 -20.08 13.77 10.95
CA ALA A 124 -21.32 13.93 11.72
C ALA A 124 -21.93 12.58 12.16
N LYS A 125 -21.85 11.55 11.30
CA LYS A 125 -22.32 10.20 11.66
C LYS A 125 -21.38 9.48 12.62
N ALA A 126 -20.10 9.83 12.66
CA ALA A 126 -19.14 9.27 13.59
C ALA A 126 -19.31 9.83 15.02
N THR A 127 -19.82 11.06 15.16
CA THR A 127 -20.07 11.72 16.44
C THR A 127 -21.45 11.40 17.03
N ASP A 128 -22.42 11.02 16.20
CA ASP A 128 -23.78 10.63 16.64
C ASP A 128 -23.88 9.15 17.07
N LYS A 129 -22.93 8.69 17.90
CA LYS A 129 -23.16 7.46 18.68
C LYS A 129 -24.05 7.84 19.87
N PRO A 130 -25.25 7.24 20.02
CA PRO A 130 -26.13 7.57 21.13
C PRO A 130 -25.46 7.21 22.46
N ASN A 131 -25.20 8.25 23.24
CA ASN A 131 -24.77 8.17 24.63
C ASN A 131 -25.97 7.63 25.44
N GLY A 132 -26.17 6.32 25.39
CA GLY A 132 -27.43 5.70 25.80
C GLY A 132 -27.23 4.36 26.48
N ARG A 133 -26.36 4.30 27.50
CA ARG A 133 -26.46 3.24 28.52
C ARG A 133 -26.21 3.81 29.91
N ALA A 134 -27.22 4.49 30.41
CA ALA A 134 -27.42 4.69 31.83
C ALA A 134 -27.63 3.31 32.52
N GLY A 135 -27.02 3.15 33.69
CA GLY A 135 -27.53 2.23 34.70
C GLY A 135 -26.59 1.11 35.13
N LYS A 136 -25.76 1.37 36.15
CA LYS A 136 -26.00 0.99 37.56
C LYS A 136 -24.65 0.79 38.26
N ASN A 137 -24.23 1.82 39.00
CA ASN A 137 -23.19 1.69 40.01
C ASN A 137 -23.68 0.72 41.09
N LYS A 138 -23.02 -0.42 41.21
CA LYS A 138 -23.15 -1.33 42.35
C LYS A 138 -21.91 -1.16 43.20
N THR A 139 -22.02 -0.29 44.21
CA THR A 139 -21.04 -0.12 45.28
C THR A 139 -20.84 -1.46 46.01
N PRO A 140 -19.63 -2.03 46.10
CA PRO A 140 -19.36 -3.09 47.05
C PRO A 140 -19.16 -2.49 48.46
N PRO A 141 -19.72 -3.08 49.52
CA PRO A 141 -19.53 -2.62 50.88
C PRO A 141 -18.11 -2.88 51.38
N ASN A 142 -17.64 -1.95 52.22
CA ASN A 142 -16.48 -2.09 53.10
C ASN A 142 -16.46 -3.47 53.79
N ALA A 143 -15.32 -4.15 53.74
CA ALA A 143 -14.96 -5.16 54.71
C ALA A 143 -13.86 -4.57 55.59
N GLU A 144 -14.26 -4.24 56.80
CA GLU A 144 -13.44 -3.84 57.93
C GLU A 144 -12.49 -4.97 58.37
N GLU A 145 -11.33 -4.54 58.87
CA GLU A 145 -10.62 -5.03 60.05
C GLU A 145 -10.32 -6.53 60.20
N GLY A 146 -9.01 -6.83 60.32
CA GLY A 146 -8.53 -8.15 60.69
C GLY A 146 -7.05 -8.15 61.06
N THR A 147 -6.63 -7.27 61.96
CA THR A 147 -5.34 -7.36 62.67
C THR A 147 -5.36 -8.60 63.56
N THR A 148 -4.45 -9.55 63.39
CA THR A 148 -3.93 -10.32 64.53
C THR A 148 -2.56 -10.93 64.23
N LYS A 149 -1.59 -10.44 65.02
CA LYS A 149 -0.33 -11.01 65.50
C LYS A 149 0.37 -12.12 64.71
#